data_AF-A0A142WU11-F1
#
_entry.id   AF-A0A142WU11-F1
#
_cell.length_a   1.000
_cell.length_b   1.000
_cell.length_c   1.000
_cell.angle_alpha   90.00
_cell.angle_beta   90.00
_cell.angle_gamma   90.00
#
_symmetry.space_group_name_H-M   'P 1'
#
loop_
_entity.id
_entity.type
_entity.pdbx_description
1 polymer ?
#
loop_
_entity_poly.entity_id
_entity_poly.type
_entity_poly.pdbx_seq_one_letter_code
_entity_poly.pdbx_strand_id
1 'polypeptide(L)'
;MGSLSNYAENELLDHVLKVGAFTQPSNIYVALSTADPTEGGGSIAEPSGGSYARVACNTWNAAASRSTANTNAVQFPRATGNWGTITHWALFDSLTSGNMLAYAALSNPSSLVVSTGRRPRFIAGSLVLTWVANGVSDYLGNKLLDHLLKGSAYSVPTNLYVGFSTANPTDNASGLAEPSGNNYSRTALNSWNAASGGATANAADFEGPAASGSWGTLTHAAVFDASTSGNMLLHAAVGASLTITQGLFPEFEAGELDVTLN
;
A
#
# COMPACT_ATOMS: atom_id res chain seq x y z
N MET A 1 -9.84 3.71 11.36
CA MET A 1 -9.69 3.01 10.07
C MET A 1 -8.44 2.16 10.18
N GLY A 2 -8.36 1.03 9.48
CA GLY A 2 -7.18 0.18 9.54
C GLY A 2 -6.03 0.71 8.68
N SER A 3 -4.84 0.23 9.01
CA SER A 3 -3.59 0.43 8.29
C SER A 3 -3.03 -0.91 7.82
N LEU A 4 -2.16 -0.89 6.81
CA LEU A 4 -1.40 -2.07 6.40
C LEU A 4 -0.37 -2.44 7.48
N SER A 5 0.09 -3.69 7.46
CA SER A 5 1.26 -4.10 8.24
C SER A 5 2.55 -3.84 7.46
N ASN A 6 3.70 -3.82 8.15
CA ASN A 6 5.01 -3.77 7.50
C ASN A 6 5.21 -4.92 6.49
N TYR A 7 4.65 -6.10 6.78
CA TYR A 7 4.69 -7.23 5.86
C TYR A 7 3.95 -6.92 4.56
N ALA A 8 2.70 -6.45 4.65
CA ALA A 8 1.91 -6.15 3.46
C ALA A 8 2.51 -4.98 2.67
N GLU A 9 3.04 -3.96 3.34
CA GLU A 9 3.71 -2.85 2.67
C GLU A 9 4.95 -3.30 1.90
N ASN A 10 5.81 -4.12 2.52
CA ASN A 10 7.00 -4.64 1.84
C ASN A 10 6.63 -5.49 0.62
N GLU A 11 5.71 -6.44 0.78
CA GLU A 11 5.29 -7.32 -0.32
C GLU A 11 4.62 -6.55 -1.46
N LEU A 12 3.81 -5.52 -1.15
CA LEU A 12 3.16 -4.69 -2.15
C LEU A 12 4.15 -3.77 -2.87
N LEU A 13 5.16 -3.23 -2.17
CA LEU A 13 6.27 -2.49 -2.80
C LEU A 13 7.08 -3.39 -3.72
N ASP A 14 7.52 -4.54 -3.22
CA ASP A 14 8.30 -5.48 -4.01
C ASP A 14 7.53 -5.94 -5.26
N HIS A 15 6.20 -6.12 -5.13
CA HIS A 15 5.32 -6.46 -6.25
C HIS A 15 5.22 -5.34 -7.28
N VAL A 16 4.91 -4.11 -6.87
CA VAL A 16 4.76 -2.99 -7.82
C VAL A 16 6.09 -2.60 -8.47
N LEU A 17 7.20 -2.69 -7.73
CA LEU A 17 8.55 -2.33 -8.17
C LEU A 17 9.32 -3.49 -8.83
N LYS A 18 8.65 -4.63 -9.04
CA LYS A 18 9.18 -5.82 -9.75
C LYS A 18 10.38 -6.49 -9.07
N VAL A 19 10.53 -6.32 -7.76
CA VAL A 19 11.58 -6.96 -6.96
C VAL A 19 11.17 -8.38 -6.56
N GLY A 20 9.89 -8.58 -6.22
CA GLY A 20 9.34 -9.87 -5.82
C GLY A 20 7.86 -9.95 -6.16
N ALA A 21 7.39 -11.11 -6.62
CA ALA A 21 5.97 -11.27 -6.96
C ALA A 21 5.16 -11.55 -5.70
N PHE A 22 4.16 -10.72 -5.42
CA PHE A 22 3.16 -10.99 -4.39
C PHE A 22 1.88 -11.51 -5.07
N THR A 23 1.50 -12.74 -4.76
CA THR A 23 0.23 -13.30 -5.23
C THR A 23 -0.87 -12.99 -4.24
N GLN A 24 -2.08 -12.69 -4.74
CA GLN A 24 -3.23 -12.43 -3.86
C GLN A 24 -3.41 -13.56 -2.84
N PRO A 25 -3.70 -13.24 -1.56
CA PRO A 25 -3.97 -14.25 -0.54
C PRO A 25 -5.07 -15.23 -0.97
N SER A 26 -4.86 -16.52 -0.71
CA SER A 26 -5.88 -17.56 -1.00
C SER A 26 -7.11 -17.38 -0.11
N ASN A 27 -6.91 -17.01 1.15
CA ASN A 27 -7.96 -16.62 2.08
C ASN A 27 -7.48 -15.43 2.92
N ILE A 28 -8.43 -14.67 3.43
CA ILE A 28 -8.21 -13.60 4.39
C ILE A 28 -9.01 -13.93 5.63
N TYR A 29 -8.38 -13.85 6.79
CA TYR A 29 -8.99 -14.19 8.07
C TYR A 29 -8.95 -12.99 9.01
N VAL A 30 -10.07 -12.72 9.68
CA VAL A 30 -10.17 -11.71 10.72
C VAL A 30 -9.82 -12.34 12.06
N ALA A 31 -8.78 -11.81 12.69
CA ALA A 31 -8.37 -12.08 14.05
C ALA A 31 -8.87 -10.97 14.99
N LEU A 32 -9.05 -11.32 16.27
CA LEU A 32 -9.30 -10.37 17.36
C LEU A 32 -8.05 -10.30 18.25
N SER A 33 -7.74 -9.13 18.80
CA SER A 33 -6.61 -8.95 19.70
C SER A 33 -7.00 -8.15 20.94
N THR A 34 -6.46 -8.54 22.09
CA THR A 34 -6.60 -7.80 23.37
C THR A 34 -5.60 -6.66 23.51
N ALA A 35 -4.60 -6.59 22.62
CA ALA A 35 -3.57 -5.56 22.57
C ALA A 35 -3.43 -4.98 21.16
N ASP A 36 -2.76 -3.84 21.05
CA ASP A 36 -2.36 -3.28 19.75
C ASP A 36 -1.31 -4.22 19.09
N PRO A 37 -1.58 -4.75 17.89
CA PRO A 37 -0.62 -5.57 17.14
C PRO A 37 0.62 -4.80 16.68
N THR A 38 0.56 -3.47 16.61
CA THR A 38 1.51 -2.58 15.91
C THR A 38 1.70 -2.96 14.43
N GLU A 39 2.40 -2.17 13.64
CA GLU A 39 2.60 -2.46 12.20
C GLU A 39 3.40 -3.75 11.96
N GLY A 40 4.26 -4.12 12.90
CA GLY A 40 5.04 -5.36 12.82
C GLY A 40 4.26 -6.63 13.17
N GLY A 41 3.05 -6.53 13.75
CA GLY A 41 2.20 -7.66 14.13
C GLY A 41 2.70 -8.52 15.30
N GLY A 42 3.93 -8.32 15.76
CA GLY A 42 4.56 -9.15 16.80
C GLY A 42 3.92 -9.04 18.19
N SER A 43 3.17 -7.98 18.47
CA SER A 43 2.46 -7.79 19.75
C SER A 43 0.99 -8.20 19.68
N ILE A 44 0.55 -8.88 18.61
CA ILE A 44 -0.82 -9.39 18.55
C ILE A 44 -1.09 -10.35 19.71
N ALA A 45 -2.18 -10.08 20.43
CA ALA A 45 -2.59 -10.86 21.60
C ALA A 45 -3.94 -11.51 21.31
N GLU A 46 -3.91 -12.56 20.47
CA GLU A 46 -5.13 -13.30 20.15
C GLU A 46 -5.62 -14.10 21.37
N PRO A 47 -6.95 -14.18 21.58
CA PRO A 47 -7.51 -15.10 22.57
C PRO A 47 -7.07 -16.54 22.32
N SER A 48 -6.81 -17.29 23.39
CA SER A 48 -6.52 -18.72 23.31
C SER A 48 -7.61 -19.53 24.04
N GLY A 49 -7.99 -20.67 23.46
CA GLY A 49 -9.06 -21.51 23.99
C GLY A 49 -10.46 -20.90 23.84
N GLY A 50 -11.43 -21.40 24.62
CA GLY A 50 -12.81 -20.89 24.62
C GLY A 50 -13.51 -20.93 23.27
N SER A 51 -13.12 -21.84 22.37
CA SER A 51 -13.58 -21.94 20.97
C SER A 51 -13.22 -20.74 20.08
N TYR A 52 -12.28 -19.88 20.47
CA TYR A 52 -11.78 -18.83 19.59
C TYR A 52 -11.09 -19.42 18.35
N ALA A 53 -11.41 -18.85 17.19
CA ALA A 53 -10.72 -19.08 15.93
C ALA A 53 -10.90 -17.84 15.06
N ARG A 54 -9.91 -17.53 14.21
CA ARG A 54 -10.04 -16.51 13.17
C ARG A 54 -11.16 -16.90 12.20
N VAL A 55 -11.81 -15.90 11.58
CA VAL A 55 -12.95 -16.13 10.69
C VAL A 55 -12.62 -15.62 9.30
N ALA A 56 -12.91 -16.41 8.27
CA ALA A 56 -12.69 -16.02 6.89
C ALA A 56 -13.53 -14.77 6.49
N CYS A 57 -12.91 -13.86 5.75
CA CYS A 57 -13.50 -12.65 5.17
C CYS A 57 -12.91 -12.42 3.78
N ASN A 58 -13.38 -13.19 2.79
CA ASN A 58 -12.82 -13.21 1.43
C ASN A 58 -13.51 -12.25 0.45
N THR A 59 -14.45 -11.41 0.92
CA THR A 59 -15.26 -10.54 0.06
C THR A 59 -15.24 -9.11 0.57
N TRP A 60 -14.74 -8.21 -0.26
CA TRP A 60 -14.54 -6.79 0.03
C TRP A 60 -15.15 -5.96 -1.09
N ASN A 61 -15.54 -4.73 -0.78
CA ASN A 61 -15.97 -3.78 -1.80
C ASN A 61 -14.79 -3.44 -2.72
N ALA A 62 -15.08 -3.02 -3.95
CA ALA A 62 -14.04 -2.43 -4.80
C ALA A 62 -13.45 -1.20 -4.10
N ALA A 63 -12.12 -1.11 -4.09
CA ALA A 63 -11.44 0.02 -3.46
C ALA A 63 -11.71 1.32 -4.21
N ALA A 64 -11.98 2.38 -3.46
CA ALA A 64 -12.15 3.73 -3.97
C ALA A 64 -11.56 4.73 -2.99
N SER A 65 -10.91 5.78 -3.50
CA SER A 65 -10.21 6.78 -2.69
C SER A 65 -9.30 6.14 -1.63
N ARG A 66 -8.58 5.08 -2.02
CA ARG A 66 -7.69 4.29 -1.18
C ARG A 66 -8.36 3.69 0.05
N SER A 67 -9.64 3.35 -0.06
CA SER A 67 -10.42 2.78 1.03
C SER A 67 -11.31 1.65 0.54
N THR A 68 -11.50 0.64 1.40
CA THR A 68 -12.48 -0.43 1.18
C THR A 68 -13.00 -0.96 2.52
N ALA A 69 -14.07 -1.76 2.45
CA ALA A 69 -14.62 -2.44 3.59
C ALA A 69 -15.17 -3.82 3.25
N ASN A 70 -15.35 -4.66 4.28
CA ASN A 70 -15.91 -5.99 4.14
C ASN A 70 -17.36 -5.94 3.60
N THR A 71 -17.68 -6.73 2.58
CA THR A 71 -19.04 -6.75 2.00
C THR A 71 -20.03 -7.56 2.84
N ASN A 72 -19.54 -8.64 3.46
CA ASN A 72 -20.36 -9.55 4.26
C ASN A 72 -20.03 -9.43 5.74
N ALA A 73 -21.00 -9.70 6.60
CA ALA A 73 -20.76 -9.76 8.03
C ALA A 73 -19.82 -10.92 8.40
N VAL A 74 -18.90 -10.66 9.32
CA VAL A 74 -17.95 -11.65 9.85
C VAL A 74 -18.39 -12.00 11.27
N GLN A 75 -18.69 -13.27 11.50
CA GLN A 75 -19.27 -13.72 12.77
C GLN A 75 -18.39 -14.81 13.40
N PHE A 76 -17.90 -14.52 14.60
CA PHE A 76 -17.04 -15.44 15.36
C PHE A 76 -17.84 -16.62 15.93
N PRO A 77 -17.14 -17.70 16.32
CA PRO A 77 -17.74 -18.76 17.14
C PRO A 77 -18.38 -18.21 18.40
N ARG A 78 -19.32 -18.96 18.98
CA ARG A 78 -19.81 -18.64 20.32
C ARG A 78 -18.69 -18.95 21.31
N ALA A 79 -18.34 -17.97 22.14
CA ALA A 79 -17.33 -18.14 23.17
C ALA A 79 -17.79 -19.20 24.19
N THR A 80 -16.98 -20.24 24.40
CA THR A 80 -17.19 -21.26 25.45
C THR A 80 -16.37 -20.97 26.72
N GLY A 81 -15.52 -19.95 26.66
CA GLY A 81 -14.76 -19.38 27.77
C GLY A 81 -14.57 -17.87 27.58
N ASN A 82 -13.87 -17.23 28.51
CA ASN A 82 -13.56 -15.80 28.38
C ASN A 82 -12.43 -15.57 27.38
N TRP A 83 -12.62 -14.66 26.41
CA TRP A 83 -11.59 -14.23 25.46
C TRP A 83 -10.94 -12.90 25.86
N GLY A 84 -11.33 -12.33 26.99
CA GLY A 84 -10.82 -11.06 27.50
C GLY A 84 -11.49 -9.83 26.89
N THR A 85 -10.80 -8.69 26.97
CA THR A 85 -11.23 -7.40 26.41
C THR A 85 -10.54 -7.19 25.07
N ILE A 86 -11.28 -7.36 24.00
CA ILE A 86 -10.80 -7.14 22.64
C ILE A 86 -10.73 -5.64 22.38
N THR A 87 -9.62 -5.17 21.82
CA THR A 87 -9.39 -3.76 21.49
C THR A 87 -9.06 -3.56 20.02
N HIS A 88 -8.58 -4.60 19.33
CA HIS A 88 -8.14 -4.53 17.94
C HIS A 88 -8.66 -5.71 17.12
N TRP A 89 -8.67 -5.54 15.80
CA TRP A 89 -8.78 -6.61 14.83
C TRP A 89 -7.57 -6.58 13.90
N ALA A 90 -7.27 -7.72 13.30
CA ALA A 90 -6.22 -7.85 12.30
C ALA A 90 -6.68 -8.80 11.17
N LEU A 91 -6.15 -8.59 9.97
CA LEU A 91 -6.33 -9.48 8.83
C LEU A 91 -5.08 -10.35 8.69
N PHE A 92 -5.27 -11.63 8.40
CA PHE A 92 -4.20 -12.60 8.15
C PHE A 92 -4.45 -13.38 6.87
N ASP A 93 -3.38 -13.82 6.22
CA ASP A 93 -3.41 -14.70 5.05
C ASP A 93 -3.68 -16.18 5.38
N SER A 94 -3.65 -16.56 6.66
CA SER A 94 -3.84 -17.93 7.13
C SER A 94 -4.78 -18.03 8.35
N LEU A 95 -5.46 -19.17 8.47
CA LEU A 95 -6.35 -19.48 9.61
C LEU A 95 -5.55 -19.60 10.92
N THR A 96 -4.33 -20.12 10.83
CA THR A 96 -3.40 -20.31 11.94
C THR A 96 -2.01 -19.85 11.51
N SER A 97 -1.32 -19.10 12.37
CA SER A 97 -0.03 -18.45 12.01
C SER A 97 -0.22 -17.51 10.81
N GLY A 98 0.68 -17.54 9.83
CA GLY A 98 0.60 -16.67 8.66
C GLY A 98 1.03 -15.24 8.96
N ASN A 99 0.90 -14.39 7.96
CA ASN A 99 1.34 -13.01 8.01
C ASN A 99 0.15 -12.09 8.25
N MET A 100 0.36 -11.10 9.12
CA MET A 100 -0.62 -10.04 9.29
C MET A 100 -0.58 -9.15 8.05
N LEU A 101 -1.75 -8.83 7.49
CA LEU A 101 -1.90 -8.03 6.28
C LEU A 101 -2.30 -6.58 6.60
N ALA A 102 -3.17 -6.42 7.59
CA ALA A 102 -3.69 -5.12 8.02
C ALA A 102 -4.23 -5.24 9.44
N TYR A 103 -4.40 -4.11 10.12
CA TYR A 103 -4.93 -4.09 11.48
C TYR A 103 -5.61 -2.76 11.80
N ALA A 104 -6.46 -2.75 12.81
CA ALA A 104 -6.99 -1.52 13.39
C ALA A 104 -7.48 -1.70 14.81
N ALA A 105 -7.53 -0.60 15.55
CA ALA A 105 -8.36 -0.50 16.74
C ALA A 105 -9.85 -0.67 16.40
N LEU A 106 -10.62 -1.24 17.33
CA LEU A 106 -12.07 -1.19 17.26
C LEU A 106 -12.54 0.26 17.39
N SER A 107 -13.56 0.64 16.63
CA SER A 107 -14.08 2.01 16.62
C SER A 107 -15.45 2.15 17.27
N ASN A 108 -16.29 1.10 17.20
CA ASN A 108 -17.63 1.12 17.78
C ASN A 108 -18.11 -0.30 18.17
N PRO A 109 -17.98 -0.71 19.45
CA PRO A 109 -17.32 0.01 20.55
C PRO A 109 -15.78 0.03 20.38
N SER A 110 -15.07 0.90 21.11
CA SER A 110 -13.59 0.92 21.12
C SER A 110 -12.96 -0.28 21.86
N SER A 111 -13.76 -1.03 22.61
CA SER A 111 -13.37 -2.30 23.20
C SER A 111 -14.58 -3.20 23.41
N LEU A 112 -14.35 -4.50 23.48
CA LEU A 112 -15.40 -5.51 23.63
C LEU A 112 -14.95 -6.60 24.61
N VAL A 113 -15.60 -6.67 25.77
CA VAL A 113 -15.44 -7.81 26.68
C VAL A 113 -16.21 -9.00 26.12
N VAL A 114 -15.51 -10.11 25.90
CA VAL A 114 -16.09 -11.35 25.38
C VAL A 114 -16.04 -12.44 26.44
N SER A 115 -17.17 -12.61 27.12
CA SER A 115 -17.41 -13.67 28.09
C SER A 115 -18.10 -14.89 27.46
N THR A 116 -18.11 -16.01 28.19
CA THR A 116 -18.82 -17.23 27.80
C THR A 116 -20.26 -16.94 27.34
N GLY A 117 -20.65 -17.54 26.22
CA GLY A 117 -21.96 -17.36 25.60
C GLY A 117 -22.05 -16.21 24.60
N ARG A 118 -21.11 -15.25 24.63
CA ARG A 118 -21.09 -14.13 23.67
C ARG A 118 -20.63 -14.59 22.28
N ARG A 119 -21.07 -13.87 21.26
CA ARG A 119 -20.72 -14.14 19.86
C ARG A 119 -20.37 -12.83 19.13
N PRO A 120 -19.09 -12.43 19.12
CA PRO A 120 -18.65 -11.23 18.43
C PRO A 120 -18.99 -11.27 16.93
N ARG A 121 -19.31 -10.12 16.37
CA ARG A 121 -19.65 -9.97 14.95
C ARG A 121 -19.27 -8.59 14.45
N PHE A 122 -18.62 -8.55 13.29
CA PHE A 122 -18.53 -7.37 12.44
C PHE A 122 -19.68 -7.41 11.43
N ILE A 123 -20.36 -6.28 11.24
CA ILE A 123 -21.38 -6.15 10.20
C ILE A 123 -20.72 -5.84 8.86
N ALA A 124 -21.47 -5.90 7.76
CA ALA A 124 -20.99 -5.40 6.48
C ALA A 124 -20.58 -3.93 6.62
N GLY A 125 -19.44 -3.56 6.04
CA GLY A 125 -18.91 -2.19 6.04
C GLY A 125 -18.21 -1.75 7.33
N SER A 126 -18.12 -2.59 8.38
CA SER A 126 -17.50 -2.16 9.64
C SER A 126 -15.99 -2.38 9.73
N LEU A 127 -15.44 -3.32 8.97
CA LEU A 127 -13.99 -3.50 8.81
C LEU A 127 -13.55 -2.59 7.67
N VAL A 128 -13.09 -1.38 8.00
CA VAL A 128 -12.65 -0.38 7.02
C VAL A 128 -11.13 -0.33 7.01
N LEU A 129 -10.53 -0.56 5.84
CA LEU A 129 -9.11 -0.37 5.58
C LEU A 129 -8.93 0.88 4.73
N THR A 130 -8.01 1.76 5.11
CA THR A 130 -7.69 2.96 4.34
C THR A 130 -6.19 3.16 4.29
N TRP A 131 -5.66 3.38 3.09
CA TRP A 131 -4.24 3.62 2.88
C TRP A 131 -3.94 5.12 2.94
N VAL A 132 -2.93 5.49 3.72
CA VAL A 132 -2.40 6.87 3.82
C VAL A 132 -1.61 7.27 2.57
N ALA A 133 -1.60 8.56 2.30
CA ALA A 133 -1.30 9.17 1.01
C ALA A 133 0.18 9.47 0.71
N ASN A 134 1.13 8.69 1.21
CA ASN A 134 2.55 9.08 1.22
C ASN A 134 3.25 8.87 -0.13
N GLY A 135 2.81 9.60 -1.16
CA GLY A 135 3.34 9.49 -2.53
C GLY A 135 2.70 8.37 -3.35
N VAL A 136 1.77 7.60 -2.78
CA VAL A 136 0.99 6.58 -3.51
C VAL A 136 -0.20 7.23 -4.19
N SER A 137 -0.32 7.07 -5.51
CA SER A 137 -1.48 7.59 -6.24
C SER A 137 -2.78 6.91 -5.85
N ASP A 138 -3.91 7.58 -6.03
CA ASP A 138 -5.25 7.00 -5.84
C ASP A 138 -5.43 5.76 -6.73
N TYR A 139 -4.89 5.80 -7.96
CA TYR A 139 -4.90 4.66 -8.87
C TYR A 139 -4.18 3.46 -8.26
N LEU A 140 -2.92 3.63 -7.84
CA LEU A 140 -2.13 2.52 -7.33
C LEU A 140 -2.71 1.99 -6.02
N GLY A 141 -3.04 2.87 -5.07
CA GLY A 141 -3.57 2.45 -3.78
C GLY A 141 -4.89 1.67 -3.92
N ASN A 142 -5.80 2.07 -4.82
CA ASN A 142 -7.00 1.29 -5.10
C ASN A 142 -6.66 -0.10 -5.68
N LYS A 143 -5.74 -0.16 -6.65
CA LYS A 143 -5.33 -1.43 -7.27
C LYS A 143 -4.64 -2.38 -6.28
N LEU A 144 -3.81 -1.85 -5.38
CA LEU A 144 -3.10 -2.66 -4.40
C LEU A 144 -4.02 -3.12 -3.26
N LEU A 145 -5.02 -2.32 -2.86
CA LEU A 145 -6.07 -2.79 -1.94
C LEU A 145 -6.93 -3.89 -2.58
N ASP A 146 -7.35 -3.72 -3.83
CA ASP A 146 -8.06 -4.75 -4.58
C ASP A 146 -7.20 -6.02 -4.72
N HIS A 147 -5.90 -5.87 -4.99
CA HIS A 147 -4.97 -6.99 -5.07
C HIS A 147 -4.89 -7.72 -3.71
N LEU A 148 -4.55 -7.02 -2.63
CA LEU A 148 -4.39 -7.59 -1.29
C LEU A 148 -5.67 -8.27 -0.79
N LEU A 149 -6.84 -7.68 -1.07
CA LEU A 149 -8.12 -8.09 -0.50
C LEU A 149 -8.97 -8.98 -1.42
N LYS A 150 -8.31 -9.69 -2.35
CA LYS A 150 -8.93 -10.66 -3.28
C LYS A 150 -9.97 -10.06 -4.23
N GLY A 151 -9.88 -8.77 -4.50
CA GLY A 151 -10.56 -8.10 -5.62
C GLY A 151 -9.83 -8.37 -6.94
N SER A 152 -9.75 -7.36 -7.80
CA SER A 152 -9.00 -7.48 -9.06
C SER A 152 -7.49 -7.56 -8.81
N ALA A 153 -6.83 -8.59 -9.31
CA ALA A 153 -5.38 -8.71 -9.22
C ALA A 153 -4.68 -7.56 -9.97
N TYR A 154 -3.81 -6.83 -9.28
CA TYR A 154 -2.90 -5.89 -9.92
C TYR A 154 -1.90 -6.62 -10.83
N SER A 155 -1.91 -6.27 -12.11
CA SER A 155 -0.96 -6.75 -13.11
C SER A 155 0.22 -5.78 -13.18
N VAL A 156 1.39 -6.24 -12.76
CA VAL A 156 2.61 -5.42 -12.75
C VAL A 156 3.01 -5.07 -14.19
N PRO A 157 3.29 -3.79 -14.50
CA PRO A 157 3.65 -3.39 -15.85
C PRO A 157 4.98 -4.00 -16.29
N THR A 158 5.15 -4.17 -17.61
CA THR A 158 6.39 -4.73 -18.18
C THR A 158 7.58 -3.84 -17.87
N ASN A 159 7.41 -2.52 -17.88
CA ASN A 159 8.43 -1.54 -17.53
C ASN A 159 7.85 -0.47 -16.61
N LEU A 160 8.67 0.00 -15.68
CA LEU A 160 8.43 1.20 -14.91
C LEU A 160 9.25 2.34 -15.49
N TYR A 161 8.71 3.55 -15.44
CA TYR A 161 9.34 4.74 -16.00
C TYR A 161 9.34 5.87 -14.98
N VAL A 162 10.46 6.57 -14.85
CA VAL A 162 10.54 7.81 -14.08
C VAL A 162 10.29 8.98 -15.03
N GLY A 163 9.36 9.83 -14.64
CA GLY A 163 9.09 11.13 -15.26
C GLY A 163 9.22 12.24 -14.22
N PHE A 164 9.24 13.48 -14.69
CA PHE A 164 9.39 14.66 -13.84
C PHE A 164 8.27 15.65 -14.07
N SER A 165 7.96 16.43 -13.04
CA SER A 165 6.92 17.45 -13.07
C SER A 165 7.49 18.79 -12.62
N THR A 166 7.04 19.85 -13.28
CA THR A 166 7.35 21.24 -12.92
C THR A 166 6.45 21.77 -11.80
N ALA A 167 5.39 21.04 -11.46
CA ALA A 167 4.46 21.35 -10.37
C ALA A 167 4.22 20.14 -9.47
N ASN A 168 3.59 20.37 -8.32
CA ASN A 168 3.19 19.32 -7.38
C ASN A 168 2.00 18.52 -7.94
N PRO A 169 2.16 17.22 -8.29
CA PRO A 169 1.05 16.35 -8.59
C PRO A 169 0.33 15.94 -7.29
N THR A 170 -0.99 16.00 -7.31
CA THR A 170 -1.82 15.40 -6.26
C THR A 170 -1.99 13.90 -6.52
N ASP A 171 -2.49 13.15 -5.53
CA ASP A 171 -2.60 11.69 -5.63
C ASP A 171 -3.50 11.17 -6.75
N ASN A 172 -4.44 11.98 -7.22
CA ASN A 172 -5.26 11.66 -8.39
C ASN A 172 -4.59 12.08 -9.72
N ALA A 173 -3.29 12.40 -9.68
CA ALA A 173 -2.45 12.95 -10.75
C ALA A 173 -2.86 14.34 -11.26
N SER A 174 -3.88 15.00 -10.68
CA SER A 174 -4.14 16.40 -11.01
C SER A 174 -2.99 17.28 -10.52
N GLY A 175 -2.63 18.31 -11.30
CA GLY A 175 -1.46 19.13 -11.03
C GLY A 175 -0.14 18.58 -11.58
N LEU A 176 -0.13 17.34 -12.09
CA LEU A 176 1.02 16.82 -12.83
C LEU A 176 1.27 17.69 -14.08
N ALA A 177 2.48 18.25 -14.16
CA ALA A 177 2.90 19.17 -15.22
C ALA A 177 4.24 18.70 -15.82
N GLU A 178 4.18 17.61 -16.57
CA GLU A 178 5.35 17.08 -17.28
C GLU A 178 5.84 18.08 -18.35
N PRO A 179 7.17 18.26 -18.50
CA PRO A 179 7.72 18.97 -19.64
C PRO A 179 7.25 18.36 -20.97
N SER A 180 7.23 19.18 -22.02
CA SER A 180 6.88 18.72 -23.38
C SER A 180 7.85 19.30 -24.40
N GLY A 181 8.19 18.49 -25.42
CA GLY A 181 9.20 18.84 -26.41
C GLY A 181 10.63 18.82 -25.85
N ASN A 182 11.57 19.44 -26.57
CA ASN A 182 12.97 19.61 -26.15
C ASN A 182 13.68 18.29 -25.72
N ASN A 183 13.37 17.18 -26.38
CA ASN A 183 13.82 15.82 -26.05
C ASN A 183 13.35 15.24 -24.69
N TYR A 184 12.41 15.89 -23.98
CA TYR A 184 11.84 15.29 -22.77
C TYR A 184 11.13 13.97 -23.10
N SER A 185 11.45 12.94 -22.34
CA SER A 185 10.74 11.66 -22.30
C SER A 185 10.94 11.01 -20.94
N ARG A 186 9.96 10.20 -20.51
CA ARG A 186 10.11 9.36 -19.32
C ARG A 186 11.14 8.28 -19.60
N THR A 187 11.98 7.98 -18.61
CA THR A 187 13.08 7.02 -18.76
C THR A 187 12.81 5.78 -17.93
N ALA A 188 13.10 4.60 -18.50
CA ALA A 188 12.84 3.34 -17.83
C ALA A 188 13.73 3.16 -16.60
N LEU A 189 13.15 2.77 -15.46
CA LEU A 189 13.87 2.40 -14.25
C LEU A 189 13.20 1.18 -13.61
N ASN A 190 13.80 0.01 -13.85
CA ASN A 190 13.25 -1.29 -13.45
C ASN A 190 14.02 -1.94 -12.30
N SER A 191 15.05 -1.28 -11.77
CA SER A 191 15.93 -1.85 -10.75
C SER A 191 15.70 -1.13 -9.43
N TRP A 192 15.24 -1.89 -8.43
CA TRP A 192 14.85 -1.40 -7.11
C TRP A 192 15.38 -2.36 -6.04
N ASN A 193 15.65 -1.83 -4.84
CA ASN A 193 16.05 -2.63 -3.69
C ASN A 193 14.84 -3.39 -3.12
N ALA A 194 15.09 -4.45 -2.38
CA ALA A 194 14.05 -5.12 -1.61
C ALA A 194 13.49 -4.17 -0.54
N ALA A 195 12.17 -4.13 -0.41
CA ALA A 195 11.50 -3.27 0.56
C ALA A 195 11.71 -3.75 1.99
N SER A 196 11.86 -2.78 2.90
CA SER A 196 11.97 -3.02 4.33
C SER A 196 11.35 -1.87 5.10
N GLY A 197 10.46 -2.20 6.03
CA GLY A 197 9.76 -1.21 6.86
C GLY A 197 8.88 -0.26 6.04
N GLY A 198 8.28 -0.75 4.96
CA GLY A 198 7.42 0.03 4.08
C GLY A 198 8.17 1.01 3.17
N ALA A 199 9.50 0.87 3.04
CA ALA A 199 10.32 1.75 2.20
C ALA A 199 11.32 0.96 1.33
N THR A 200 11.73 1.57 0.22
CA THR A 200 12.81 1.10 -0.66
C THR A 200 13.37 2.27 -1.48
N ALA A 201 14.42 2.00 -2.25
CA ALA A 201 15.01 2.96 -3.19
C ALA A 201 15.42 2.29 -4.51
N ASN A 202 15.70 3.09 -5.53
CA ASN A 202 16.29 2.60 -6.77
C ASN A 202 17.61 1.86 -6.51
N ALA A 203 17.83 0.75 -7.22
CA ALA A 203 19.04 -0.08 -7.08
C ALA A 203 20.08 0.17 -8.18
N ALA A 204 19.78 1.06 -9.12
CA ALA A 204 20.68 1.46 -10.19
C ALA A 204 20.59 2.96 -10.40
N ASP A 205 21.69 3.53 -10.89
CA ASP A 205 21.78 4.93 -11.26
C ASP A 205 20.75 5.23 -12.36
N PHE A 206 20.26 6.46 -12.35
CA PHE A 206 19.30 6.96 -13.29
C PHE A 206 19.93 8.08 -14.11
N GLU A 207 19.78 8.01 -15.43
CA GLU A 207 20.18 9.07 -16.35
C GLU A 207 19.01 9.33 -17.32
N GLY A 208 18.43 10.53 -17.28
CA GLY A 208 17.41 10.97 -18.21
C GLY A 208 18.00 11.49 -19.54
N PRO A 209 17.15 11.83 -20.53
CA PRO A 209 17.65 12.35 -21.80
C PRO A 209 18.25 13.75 -21.66
N ALA A 210 19.32 14.03 -22.41
CA ALA A 210 19.84 15.40 -22.53
C ALA A 210 18.82 16.32 -23.20
N ALA A 211 18.50 17.41 -22.53
CA ALA A 211 17.52 18.38 -23.00
C ALA A 211 18.05 19.14 -24.23
N SER A 212 17.26 19.21 -25.31
CA SER A 212 17.63 20.01 -26.49
C SER A 212 17.23 21.48 -26.38
N GLY A 213 16.56 21.85 -25.28
CA GLY A 213 16.06 23.17 -24.93
C GLY A 213 15.58 23.18 -23.46
N SER A 214 14.98 24.26 -22.98
CA SER A 214 14.53 24.33 -21.57
C SER A 214 13.33 23.42 -21.30
N TRP A 215 13.36 22.71 -20.16
CA TRP A 215 12.20 21.99 -19.59
C TRP A 215 11.56 22.76 -18.43
N GLY A 216 12.17 23.86 -18.00
CA GLY A 216 11.80 24.59 -16.78
C GLY A 216 12.44 24.00 -15.53
N THR A 217 11.82 24.30 -14.38
CA THR A 217 12.27 23.85 -13.05
C THR A 217 11.45 22.66 -12.62
N LEU A 218 12.07 21.48 -12.55
CA LEU A 218 11.48 20.24 -12.06
C LEU A 218 11.41 20.31 -10.54
N THR A 219 10.23 20.03 -9.99
CA THR A 219 9.97 20.07 -8.54
C THR A 219 9.54 18.72 -7.99
N HIS A 220 9.07 17.81 -8.83
CA HIS A 220 8.62 16.48 -8.43
C HIS A 220 9.08 15.42 -9.44
N ALA A 221 9.27 14.20 -8.95
CA ALA A 221 9.47 13.01 -9.76
C ALA A 221 8.29 12.03 -9.54
N ALA A 222 8.01 11.21 -10.53
CA ALA A 222 6.97 10.20 -10.45
C ALA A 222 7.34 8.94 -11.21
N VAL A 223 6.90 7.79 -10.68
CA VAL A 223 6.99 6.48 -11.31
C VAL A 223 5.69 6.20 -12.06
N PHE A 224 5.80 5.74 -13.31
CA PHE A 224 4.69 5.48 -14.21
C PHE A 224 4.74 4.04 -14.76
N ASP A 225 3.56 3.53 -15.12
CA ASP A 225 3.40 2.20 -15.75
C ASP A 225 3.62 2.19 -17.28
N ALA A 226 3.87 3.35 -17.90
CA ALA A 226 4.11 3.48 -19.34
C ALA A 226 5.04 4.65 -19.68
N SER A 227 5.73 4.53 -20.82
CA SER A 227 6.65 5.55 -21.35
C SER A 227 5.94 6.81 -21.82
N THR A 228 4.69 6.68 -22.25
CA THR A 228 3.81 7.76 -22.69
C THR A 228 2.39 7.47 -22.21
N SER A 229 1.65 8.49 -21.82
CA SER A 229 0.34 8.32 -21.18
C SER A 229 0.48 7.51 -19.88
N GLY A 230 -0.21 6.38 -19.73
CA GLY A 230 -0.13 5.54 -18.52
C GLY A 230 -0.70 6.19 -17.26
N ASN A 231 -0.54 5.49 -16.15
CA ASN A 231 -0.94 5.92 -14.82
C ASN A 231 0.29 6.30 -14.00
N MET A 232 0.17 7.39 -13.24
CA MET A 232 1.10 7.71 -12.17
C MET A 232 0.92 6.70 -11.05
N LEU A 233 1.99 6.05 -10.61
CA LEU A 233 1.98 5.02 -9.58
C LEU A 233 2.41 5.60 -8.24
N LEU A 234 3.59 6.22 -8.25
CA LEU A 234 4.26 6.81 -7.09
C LEU A 234 4.75 8.20 -7.46
N HIS A 235 4.81 9.12 -6.50
CA HIS A 235 5.30 10.47 -6.71
C HIS A 235 5.89 11.08 -5.44
N ALA A 236 6.89 11.95 -5.60
CA ALA A 236 7.53 12.66 -4.51
C ALA A 236 8.11 13.99 -5.00
N ALA A 237 8.31 14.92 -4.07
CA ALA A 237 9.11 16.13 -4.34
C ALA A 237 10.57 15.72 -4.58
N VAL A 238 11.24 16.37 -5.54
CA VAL A 238 12.70 16.21 -5.67
C VAL A 238 13.38 17.02 -4.55
N GLY A 239 14.47 16.49 -3.98
CA GLY A 239 15.13 17.11 -2.82
C GLY A 239 15.57 18.56 -3.05
N ALA A 240 16.13 18.84 -4.23
CA ALA A 240 16.39 20.19 -4.71
C ALA A 240 15.81 20.36 -6.10
N SER A 241 15.05 21.45 -6.32
CA SER A 241 14.45 21.70 -7.63
C SER A 241 15.51 21.84 -8.73
N LEU A 242 15.31 21.15 -9.85
CA LEU A 242 16.27 21.05 -10.93
C LEU A 242 15.84 21.93 -12.10
N THR A 243 16.59 23.01 -12.39
CA THR A 243 16.36 23.79 -13.60
C THR A 243 17.09 23.17 -14.77
N ILE A 244 16.35 22.58 -15.72
CA ILE A 244 16.92 21.90 -16.88
C ILE A 244 16.91 22.83 -18.09
N THR A 245 18.09 23.20 -18.55
CA THR A 245 18.36 23.95 -19.78
C THR A 245 19.06 23.06 -20.80
N GLN A 246 19.34 23.58 -22.01
CA GLN A 246 19.95 22.81 -23.08
C GLN A 246 21.26 22.14 -22.64
N GLY A 247 21.38 20.84 -22.91
CA GLY A 247 22.54 20.01 -22.59
C GLY A 247 22.52 19.41 -21.17
N LEU A 248 21.62 19.86 -20.29
CA LEU A 248 21.42 19.26 -18.97
C LEU A 248 20.44 18.09 -19.05
N PHE A 249 20.55 17.17 -18.10
CA PHE A 249 19.64 16.04 -17.89
C PHE A 249 19.49 15.78 -16.40
N PRO A 250 18.36 15.20 -15.96
CA PRO A 250 18.21 14.73 -14.60
C PRO A 250 18.99 13.43 -14.42
N GLU A 251 19.77 13.36 -13.35
CA GLU A 251 20.50 12.17 -12.92
C GLU A 251 20.38 12.01 -11.40
N PHE A 252 20.45 10.77 -10.93
CA PHE A 252 20.60 10.43 -9.52
C PHE A 252 21.20 9.04 -9.39
N GLU A 253 21.97 8.84 -8.32
CA GLU A 253 22.68 7.58 -8.08
C GLU A 253 21.73 6.51 -7.51
N ALA A 254 22.17 5.25 -7.52
CA ALA A 254 21.51 4.19 -6.77
C ALA A 254 21.28 4.60 -5.30
N GLY A 255 20.04 4.48 -4.82
CA GLY A 255 19.64 4.80 -3.45
C GLY A 255 19.14 6.23 -3.23
N GLU A 256 19.07 7.08 -4.26
CA GLU A 256 18.63 8.48 -4.09
C GLU A 256 17.13 8.71 -4.37
N LEU A 257 16.45 7.80 -5.08
CA LEU A 257 15.01 7.84 -5.27
C LEU A 257 14.33 6.92 -4.24
N ASP A 258 14.00 7.50 -3.09
CA ASP A 258 13.27 6.84 -2.02
C ASP A 258 11.76 6.74 -2.32
N VAL A 259 11.18 5.59 -2.00
CA VAL A 259 9.75 5.30 -2.05
C VAL A 259 9.31 4.74 -0.70
N THR A 260 8.24 5.29 -0.15
CA THR A 260 7.69 4.89 1.16
C THR A 260 6.17 4.74 1.10
N LEU A 261 5.60 3.77 1.83
CA LEU A 261 4.15 3.54 1.92
C LEU A 261 3.51 3.94 3.26
N ASN A 262 4.32 4.17 4.30
CA ASN A 262 3.91 4.49 5.67
C ASN A 262 4.11 5.97 6.04
#